data_AF-A0A840A4L7-F1
#
_entry.id   AF-A0A840A4L7-F1
#
_cell.length_a   1.000
_cell.length_b   1.000
_cell.length_c   1.000
_cell.angle_alpha   90.00
_cell.angle_beta   90.00
_cell.angle_gamma   90.00
#
_symmetry.space_group_name_H-M   'P 1'
#
loop_
_entity.id
_entity.type
_entity.pdbx_description
1 polymer ?
#
loop_
_entity_poly.entity_id
_entity_poly.type
_entity_poly.pdbx_seq_one_letter_code
_entity_poly.pdbx_strand_id
1 'polypeptide(L)'
;MLDHSMRGLADDGALIYFEDQRSSPSSDMLGQVVVVETDTDEVLVKRLLRGSAPGLYDLESVAGPTRRDARLRWAAHITAIIPPYQARRIIISEG
;
A
#
# COMPACT_ATOMS: atom_id res chain seq x y z
N MET A 1 13.33 -2.96 9.90
CA MET A 1 12.99 -4.29 9.38
C MET A 1 12.42 -4.07 7.99
N LEU A 2 13.15 -4.42 6.92
CA LEU A 2 12.69 -4.23 5.54
C LEU A 2 11.53 -5.19 5.26
N ASP A 3 10.40 -4.66 4.81
CA ASP A 3 9.16 -5.41 4.59
C ASP A 3 9.19 -6.05 3.19
N HIS A 4 9.33 -7.38 3.13
CA HIS A 4 9.48 -8.14 1.88
C HIS A 4 8.11 -8.45 1.21
N SER A 5 7.03 -7.82 1.66
CA SER A 5 5.65 -8.22 1.33
C SER A 5 5.23 -7.97 -0.12
N MET A 6 6.00 -7.15 -0.85
CA MET A 6 5.66 -6.70 -2.20
C MET A 6 6.64 -7.19 -3.28
N ARG A 7 7.50 -8.15 -2.94
CA ARG A 7 8.49 -8.72 -3.86
C ARG A 7 7.82 -9.15 -5.18
N GLY A 8 8.21 -8.51 -6.29
CA GLY A 8 7.59 -8.69 -7.61
C GLY A 8 6.62 -7.58 -8.07
N LEU A 9 6.09 -6.74 -7.19
CA LEU A 9 5.33 -5.52 -7.54
C LEU A 9 6.08 -4.23 -7.17
N ALA A 10 6.70 -4.22 -5.99
CA ALA A 10 7.58 -3.16 -5.53
C ALA A 10 8.74 -3.83 -4.77
N ASP A 11 9.87 -3.99 -5.45
CA ASP A 11 11.09 -4.45 -4.80
C ASP A 11 11.67 -3.34 -3.92
N ASP A 12 12.46 -3.74 -2.92
CA ASP A 12 13.10 -2.82 -1.98
C ASP A 12 13.81 -1.65 -2.71
N GLY A 13 13.41 -0.42 -2.36
CA GLY A 13 13.92 0.81 -2.97
C GLY A 13 13.07 1.36 -4.13
N ALA A 14 11.88 0.81 -4.39
CA ALA A 14 10.90 1.40 -5.29
C ALA A 14 10.30 2.70 -4.70
N LEU A 15 9.95 3.66 -5.56
CA LEU A 15 9.17 4.83 -5.17
C LEU A 15 7.70 4.60 -5.50
N ILE A 16 6.82 4.88 -4.55
CA ILE A 16 5.38 4.74 -4.71
C ILE A 16 4.76 6.13 -4.62
N TYR A 17 4.13 6.54 -5.70
CA TYR A 17 3.30 7.75 -5.75
C TYR A 17 1.85 7.32 -5.54
N PHE A 18 1.16 8.01 -4.64
CA PHE A 18 -0.24 7.79 -4.34
C PHE A 18 -0.93 9.15 -4.24
N GLU A 19 -2.26 9.14 -4.36
CA GLU A 19 -3.04 10.35 -4.23
C GLU A 19 -2.87 10.93 -2.82
N ASP A 20 -2.62 12.24 -2.72
CA ASP A 20 -2.48 12.91 -1.41
C ASP A 20 -3.79 12.90 -0.60
N GLN A 21 -4.91 12.60 -1.26
CA GLN A 21 -6.20 12.47 -0.62
C GLN A 21 -6.24 11.22 0.27
N ARG A 22 -6.02 11.44 1.57
CA ARG A 22 -6.16 10.43 2.63
C ARG A 22 -7.61 10.33 3.07
N SER A 23 -8.42 9.65 2.28
CA SER A 23 -9.85 9.43 2.56
C SER A 23 -10.12 8.09 3.22
N SER A 24 -11.32 7.94 3.80
CA SER A 24 -11.80 6.62 4.23
C SER A 24 -11.84 5.65 3.03
N PRO A 25 -11.53 4.35 3.23
CA PRO A 25 -11.49 3.41 2.12
C PRO A 25 -12.87 3.27 1.45
N SER A 26 -12.91 3.55 0.15
CA SER A 26 -14.12 3.49 -0.67
C SER A 26 -14.25 2.14 -1.38
N SER A 27 -15.45 1.83 -1.88
CA SER A 27 -15.72 0.53 -2.51
C SER A 27 -14.96 0.31 -3.82
N ASP A 28 -14.60 1.37 -4.54
CA ASP A 28 -13.80 1.31 -5.77
C ASP A 28 -12.33 0.92 -5.52
N MET A 29 -11.85 1.06 -4.27
CA MET A 29 -10.51 0.62 -3.87
C MET A 29 -10.43 -0.90 -3.63
N LEU A 30 -11.57 -1.60 -3.49
CA LEU A 30 -11.59 -3.03 -3.23
C LEU A 30 -11.06 -3.83 -4.43
N GLY A 31 -10.18 -4.79 -4.16
CA GLY A 31 -9.47 -5.61 -5.14
C GLY A 31 -8.22 -4.93 -5.73
N GLN A 32 -8.04 -3.63 -5.50
CA GLN A 32 -6.91 -2.84 -5.99
C GLN A 32 -5.75 -2.85 -5.00
N VAL A 33 -4.55 -2.57 -5.52
CA VAL A 33 -3.38 -2.30 -4.67
C VAL A 33 -3.41 -0.83 -4.29
N VAL A 34 -3.42 -0.57 -2.99
CA VAL A 34 -3.55 0.76 -2.41
C VAL A 34 -2.50 0.98 -1.32
N VAL A 35 -2.29 2.25 -0.98
CA VAL A 35 -1.58 2.62 0.24
C VAL A 35 -2.62 2.79 1.34
N VAL A 36 -2.36 2.21 2.51
CA VAL A 36 -3.23 2.31 3.68
C VAL A 36 -2.42 2.69 4.90
N GLU A 37 -3.05 3.44 5.81
CA GLU A 37 -2.55 3.59 7.18
C GLU A 37 -3.51 2.84 8.12
N THR A 38 -2.96 1.95 8.93
CA THR A 38 -3.72 1.23 9.96
C THR A 38 -3.97 2.12 11.18
N ASP A 39 -4.87 1.71 12.06
CA ASP A 39 -5.06 2.37 13.36
C ASP A 39 -3.82 2.30 14.28
N THR A 40 -2.91 1.36 14.01
CA THR A 40 -1.60 1.17 14.65
C THR A 40 -0.46 2.02 14.08
N ASP A 41 -0.77 3.05 13.28
CA ASP A 41 0.22 3.97 12.68
C ASP A 41 1.17 3.29 11.65
N GLU A 42 0.81 2.12 11.12
CA GLU A 42 1.59 1.45 10.07
C GLU A 42 1.10 1.88 8.68
N VAL A 43 1.98 2.44 7.86
CA VAL A 43 1.71 2.71 6.43
C VAL A 43 2.16 1.52 5.60
N LEU A 44 1.22 0.90 4.90
CA LEU A 44 1.42 -0.35 4.16
C LEU A 44 0.92 -0.22 2.72
N VAL A 45 1.57 -0.95 1.81
CA VAL A 45 1.06 -1.18 0.46
C VAL A 45 0.54 -2.60 0.39
N LYS A 46 -0.76 -2.75 0.13
CA LYS A 46 -1.47 -4.03 0.15
C LYS A 46 -2.58 -4.03 -0.87
N ARG A 47 -3.03 -5.23 -1.27
CA ARG A 47 -4.32 -5.35 -1.96
C ARG A 47 -5.44 -5.24 -0.92
N LEU A 48 -6.35 -4.29 -1.13
CA LEU A 48 -7.47 -4.06 -0.22
C LEU A 48 -8.61 -5.02 -0.54
N LEU A 49 -9.06 -5.77 0.45
CA LEU A 49 -10.18 -6.69 0.34
C LEU A 49 -11.24 -6.33 1.38
N ARG A 50 -12.48 -6.75 1.12
CA ARG A 50 -13.58 -6.55 2.06
C ARG A 50 -13.37 -7.45 3.29
N GLY A 51 -13.41 -6.87 4.48
CA GLY A 51 -13.37 -7.61 5.73
C GLY A 51 -14.72 -8.25 6.09
N SER A 52 -14.76 -8.86 7.27
CA SER A 52 -15.93 -9.58 7.78
C SER A 52 -17.11 -8.68 8.15
N ALA A 53 -16.85 -7.41 8.47
CA ALA A 53 -17.86 -6.44 8.88
C ALA A 53 -17.60 -5.04 8.26
N PRO A 54 -18.62 -4.16 8.22
CA PRO A 54 -18.44 -2.77 7.79
C PRO A 54 -17.33 -2.06 8.57
N GLY A 55 -16.42 -1.41 7.86
CA GLY A 55 -15.26 -0.70 8.44
C GLY A 55 -14.07 -1.60 8.76
N LEU A 56 -14.14 -2.90 8.48
CA LEU A 56 -13.01 -3.83 8.54
C LEU A 56 -12.58 -4.24 7.13
N TYR A 57 -11.27 -4.37 6.95
CA TYR A 57 -10.66 -4.67 5.67
C TYR A 57 -9.62 -5.75 5.79
N ASP A 58 -9.60 -6.64 4.81
CA ASP A 58 -8.56 -7.64 4.67
C ASP A 58 -7.43 -7.06 3.82
N LEU A 59 -6.20 -7.19 4.29
CA LEU A 59 -5.00 -6.68 3.61
C LEU A 59 -4.19 -7.86 3.10
N GLU A 60 -4.28 -8.11 1.81
CA GLU A 60 -3.51 -9.16 1.15
C GLU A 60 -2.12 -8.64 0.75
N SER A 61 -1.10 -9.41 1.13
CA SER A 61 0.28 -9.20 0.72
C SER A 61 0.57 -9.99 -0.55
N VAL A 62 1.45 -9.50 -1.42
CA VAL A 62 1.92 -10.28 -2.57
C VAL A 62 2.74 -11.49 -2.10
N ALA A 63 3.52 -11.29 -1.04
CA ALA A 63 4.22 -12.35 -0.33
C ALA A 63 3.88 -12.29 1.16
N GLY A 64 3.31 -13.37 1.70
CA GLY A 64 2.99 -13.52 3.12
C GLY A 64 1.49 -13.66 3.41
N PRO A 65 1.12 -13.88 4.68
CA PRO A 65 -0.27 -14.08 5.07
C PRO A 65 -1.09 -12.80 4.90
N THR A 66 -2.36 -12.97 4.51
CA THR A 66 -3.35 -11.89 4.54
C THR A 66 -3.61 -11.44 5.98
N ARG A 67 -3.46 -10.15 6.26
CA ARG A 67 -3.88 -9.57 7.54
C ARG A 67 -5.39 -9.38 7.49
N ARG A 68 -6.12 -10.08 8.35
CA ARG A 68 -7.59 -10.08 8.33
C ARG A 68 -8.15 -8.99 9.24
N ASP A 69 -9.30 -8.45 8.86
CA ASP A 69 -10.12 -7.54 9.66
C ASP A 69 -9.36 -6.36 10.28
N ALA A 70 -8.49 -5.75 9.49
CA ALA A 70 -7.75 -4.55 9.87
C ALA A 70 -8.67 -3.33 9.84
N ARG A 71 -8.49 -2.44 10.84
CA ARG A 71 -9.04 -1.09 10.84
C ARG A 71 -8.06 -0.15 10.15
N LEU A 72 -8.60 0.67 9.26
CA LEU A 72 -7.82 1.62 8.48
C LEU A 72 -8.22 3.04 8.85
N ARG A 73 -7.23 3.91 9.04
CA ARG A 73 -7.44 5.36 9.18
C ARG A 73 -7.78 5.99 7.84
N TRP A 74 -7.02 5.62 6.81
CA TRP A 74 -7.25 6.04 5.45
C TRP A 74 -6.71 5.03 4.44
N ALA A 75 -7.18 5.15 3.21
CA ALA A 75 -6.64 4.47 2.04
C ALA A 75 -6.52 5.45 0.87
N ALA A 76 -5.54 5.25 0.01
CA ALA A 76 -5.31 6.07 -1.18
C ALA A 76 -4.91 5.19 -2.38
N HIS A 77 -5.37 5.60 -3.57
CA HIS A 77 -4.99 4.95 -4.82
C HIS A 77 -3.52 5.20 -5.14
N ILE A 78 -2.85 4.17 -5.65
CA ILE A 78 -1.50 4.29 -6.20
C ILE A 78 -1.61 4.86 -7.61
N THR A 79 -0.91 5.95 -7.86
CA THR A 79 -0.87 6.61 -9.16
C THR A 79 0.30 6.14 -10.01
N ALA A 80 1.43 5.78 -9.37
CA ALA A 80 2.58 5.20 -10.05
C ALA A 80 3.47 4.40 -9.08
N ILE A 81 4.06 3.33 -9.59
CA ILE A 81 5.16 2.60 -8.93
C ILE A 81 6.38 2.74 -9.82
N ILE A 82 7.45 3.32 -9.29
CA ILE A 82 8.74 3.45 -9.98
C ILE A 82 9.69 2.38 -9.42
N PRO A 83 10.10 1.40 -10.22
CA PRO A 83 11.05 0.37 -9.82
C PRO A 83 12.39 0.92 -9.29
N PRO A 84 13.10 0.18 -8.43
CA PRO A 84 14.31 0.67 -7.74
C PRO A 84 15.41 1.19 -8.68
N TYR A 85 15.61 0.55 -9.83
CA TYR A 85 16.65 0.97 -10.78
C TYR A 85 16.37 2.35 -11.41
N GLN A 86 15.09 2.71 -11.58
CA GLN A 86 14.68 4.04 -12.06
C GLN A 86 14.68 5.04 -10.91
N ALA A 87 14.18 4.64 -9.74
CA ALA A 87 14.13 5.47 -8.54
C ALA A 87 15.51 6.00 -8.14
N ARG A 88 16.55 5.17 -8.20
CA ARG A 88 17.94 5.56 -7.92
C ARG A 88 18.41 6.77 -8.74
N ARG A 89 17.94 6.92 -9.98
CA ARG A 89 18.31 8.04 -10.86
C ARG A 89 17.57 9.33 -10.53
N ILE A 90 16.40 9.23 -9.89
CA ILE A 90 15.58 10.37 -9.47
C ILE A 90 16.11 10.92 -8.14
N ILE A 91 16.37 10.03 -7.17
CA ILE A 91 16.84 10.43 -5.83
C ILE A 91 18.21 11.12 -5.87
N ILE A 92 19.09 10.73 -6.80
CA ILE A 92 20.42 11.36 -6.96
C ILE A 92 20.33 12.75 -7.63
N SER A 93 19.24 13.05 -8.34
CA SER A 93 19.07 14.34 -9.04
C SER A 93 18.49 15.45 -8.16
N GLU A 94 17.94 15.10 -6.99
CA GLU A 94 17.37 16.03 -6.00
C GLU A 94 18.37 16.28 -4.84
N GLY A 95 19.66 16.01 -5.05
CA GLY A 95 20.75 16.19 -4.10
C GLY A 95 21.76 17.25 -4.54
#